data_AF-A0A1Y3A4P0-F1
#
_entry.id   AF-A0A1Y3A4P0-F1
#
_cell.length_a   1.000
_cell.length_b   1.000
_cell.length_c   1.000
_cell.angle_alpha   90.00
_cell.angle_beta   90.00
_cell.angle_gamma   90.00
#
_symmetry.space_group_name_H-M   'P 1'
#
loop_
_entity.id
_entity.type
_entity.pdbx_description
1 polymer ?
#
loop_
_entity_poly.entity_id
_entity_poly.type
_entity_poly.pdbx_seq_one_letter_code
_entity_poly.pdbx_strand_id
1 'polypeptide(L)'
;FADPVDAADDARAASPNPATNVYTISVGSANDAVLSSMAGPAGGPGGDPSFFNDIDDPLVIPSVFGNLAAQTGQEKIIIEGSLADVLDELESGDGIPLDGNRATPYGELADPADDENRDPFAGDGVMHCVALEWELPIGVGNEVQGDALGFDLGFYTEQARHNDGAGVQSA
;
A
#
# COMPACT_ATOMS: atom_id res chain seq x y z
N PHE A 1 -8.76 36.37 4.20
CA PHE A 1 -8.21 35.01 4.14
C PHE A 1 -9.09 34.24 3.18
N ALA A 2 -8.50 33.55 2.20
CA ALA A 2 -9.26 32.63 1.36
C ALA A 2 -9.64 31.39 2.18
N ASP A 3 -10.80 30.82 1.91
CA ASP A 3 -11.20 29.56 2.52
C ASP A 3 -10.26 28.44 2.02
N PRO A 4 -9.77 27.55 2.89
CA PRO A 4 -8.86 26.48 2.47
C PRO A 4 -9.50 25.48 1.50
N VAL A 5 -10.83 25.29 1.56
CA VAL A 5 -11.56 24.44 0.60
C VAL A 5 -11.58 25.08 -0.77
N ASP A 6 -11.87 26.39 -0.84
CA ASP A 6 -11.81 27.15 -2.10
C ASP A 6 -10.41 27.08 -2.73
N ALA A 7 -9.35 27.20 -1.91
CA ALA A 7 -7.96 27.08 -2.40
C ALA A 7 -7.64 25.66 -2.92
N ALA A 8 -8.20 24.63 -2.30
CA ALA A 8 -8.05 23.24 -2.75
C ALA A 8 -8.85 22.97 -4.03
N ASP A 9 -10.04 23.55 -4.18
CA ASP A 9 -10.83 23.51 -5.41
C ASP A 9 -10.09 24.18 -6.57
N ASP A 10 -9.48 25.35 -6.32
CA ASP A 10 -8.64 26.05 -7.30
C ASP A 10 -7.41 25.21 -7.71
N ALA A 11 -6.78 24.48 -6.77
CA ALA A 11 -5.65 23.60 -7.07
C ALA A 11 -6.06 22.38 -7.92
N ARG A 12 -7.26 21.82 -7.70
CA ARG A 12 -7.82 20.74 -8.51
C ARG A 12 -8.32 21.22 -9.88
N ALA A 13 -8.56 22.51 -10.07
CA ALA A 13 -9.04 23.05 -11.34
C ALA A 13 -7.92 23.17 -12.38
N ALA A 14 -8.26 22.97 -13.66
CA ALA A 14 -7.31 23.03 -14.78
C ALA A 14 -7.01 24.46 -15.29
N SER A 15 -7.57 25.49 -14.66
CA SER A 15 -7.34 26.89 -15.01
C SER A 15 -7.36 27.75 -13.74
N PRO A 16 -6.41 28.68 -13.54
CA PRO A 16 -5.38 29.13 -14.49
C PRO A 16 -4.13 28.24 -14.58
N ASN A 17 -3.99 27.25 -13.68
CA ASN A 17 -2.86 26.33 -13.61
C ASN A 17 -3.29 24.92 -14.02
N PRO A 18 -2.37 24.01 -14.37
CA PRO A 18 -2.69 22.60 -14.51
C PRO A 18 -3.34 22.06 -13.23
N ALA A 19 -4.37 21.24 -13.38
CA ALA A 19 -5.03 20.57 -12.26
C ALA A 19 -4.06 19.64 -11.54
N THR A 20 -4.09 19.64 -10.21
CA THR A 20 -3.25 18.77 -9.37
C THR A 20 -4.08 17.89 -8.46
N ASN A 21 -3.58 16.69 -8.18
CA ASN A 21 -4.08 15.84 -7.10
C ASN A 21 -3.79 16.52 -5.75
N VAL A 22 -4.77 16.54 -4.86
CA VAL A 22 -4.63 17.10 -3.51
C VAL A 22 -4.80 15.99 -2.50
N TYR A 23 -3.70 15.62 -1.84
CA TYR A 23 -3.70 14.69 -0.71
C TYR A 23 -3.69 15.49 0.59
N THR A 24 -4.43 15.00 1.59
CA THR A 24 -4.42 15.61 2.93
C THR A 24 -4.16 14.55 4.00
N ILE A 25 -3.57 15.01 5.10
CA ILE A 25 -3.25 14.21 6.27
C ILE A 25 -3.83 14.94 7.48
N SER A 26 -4.83 14.35 8.14
CA SER A 26 -5.34 14.81 9.42
C SER A 26 -4.61 14.10 10.55
N VAL A 27 -4.28 14.83 11.62
CA VAL A 27 -3.55 14.29 12.77
C VAL A 27 -4.33 14.63 14.05
N GLY A 28 -4.78 13.61 14.78
CA GLY A 28 -5.51 13.77 16.04
C GLY A 28 -6.90 14.41 15.89
N SER A 29 -7.51 14.28 14.71
CA SER A 29 -8.93 14.53 14.41
C SER A 29 -9.48 15.93 14.68
N ALA A 30 -8.64 16.97 14.66
CA ALA A 30 -9.08 18.31 15.05
C ALA A 30 -10.02 18.99 14.02
N ASN A 31 -10.01 18.58 12.74
CA ASN A 31 -10.86 19.18 11.69
C ASN A 31 -11.00 18.33 10.40
N ASP A 32 -11.28 17.04 10.57
CA ASP A 32 -11.27 16.05 9.47
C ASP A 32 -12.21 16.39 8.33
N ALA A 33 -13.36 17.01 8.64
CA ALA A 33 -14.33 17.40 7.62
C ALA A 33 -13.75 18.39 6.60
N VAL A 34 -12.94 19.37 7.05
CA VAL A 34 -12.32 20.35 6.16
C VAL A 34 -11.25 19.67 5.32
N LEU A 35 -10.34 18.90 5.93
CA LEU A 35 -9.26 18.21 5.21
C LEU A 35 -9.80 17.15 4.23
N SER A 36 -10.80 16.37 4.65
CA SER A 36 -11.50 15.43 3.79
C SER A 36 -12.13 16.15 2.60
N SER A 37 -12.83 17.28 2.81
CA SER A 37 -13.38 18.08 1.70
C SER A 37 -12.32 18.67 0.77
N MET A 38 -11.08 18.82 1.24
CA MET A 38 -9.94 19.25 0.43
C MET A 38 -9.24 18.09 -0.28
N ALA A 39 -9.53 16.83 0.01
CA ALA A 39 -8.85 15.68 -0.60
C ALA A 39 -9.51 15.28 -1.92
N GLY A 40 -8.75 15.13 -3.01
CA GLY A 40 -9.30 14.63 -4.27
C GLY A 40 -8.39 14.70 -5.49
N PRO A 41 -8.77 14.03 -6.58
CA PRO A 41 -7.99 13.98 -7.81
C PRO A 41 -8.02 15.29 -8.60
N ALA A 42 -7.03 15.48 -9.45
CA ALA A 42 -6.98 16.55 -10.44
C ALA A 42 -8.23 16.55 -11.32
N GLY A 43 -8.92 17.69 -11.41
CA GLY A 43 -10.16 17.86 -12.17
C GLY A 43 -11.41 17.24 -11.52
N GLY A 44 -11.26 16.59 -10.36
CA GLY A 44 -12.37 16.02 -9.59
C GLY A 44 -12.88 16.95 -8.49
N PRO A 45 -14.01 16.58 -7.85
CA PRO A 45 -14.43 17.22 -6.61
C PRO A 45 -13.48 16.88 -5.47
N GLY A 46 -13.54 17.64 -4.38
CA GLY A 46 -12.98 17.21 -3.10
C GLY A 46 -13.87 16.20 -2.37
N GLY A 47 -13.39 15.66 -1.24
CA GLY A 47 -14.12 14.65 -0.47
C GLY A 47 -13.83 13.21 -0.89
N ASP A 48 -12.75 12.95 -1.63
CA ASP A 48 -12.37 11.60 -2.02
C ASP A 48 -11.57 10.90 -0.91
N PRO A 49 -12.09 9.81 -0.30
CA PRO A 49 -11.39 9.11 0.77
C PRO A 49 -10.03 8.52 0.35
N SER A 50 -9.81 8.26 -0.94
CA SER A 50 -8.52 7.73 -1.43
C SER A 50 -7.38 8.76 -1.36
N PHE A 51 -7.71 10.04 -1.18
CA PHE A 51 -6.76 11.14 -1.04
C PHE A 51 -6.68 11.69 0.38
N PHE A 52 -7.49 11.15 1.32
CA PHE A 52 -7.58 11.60 2.71
C PHE A 52 -6.96 10.54 3.63
N ASN A 53 -5.96 10.93 4.41
CA ASN A 53 -5.32 10.08 5.41
C ASN A 53 -5.66 10.64 6.80
N ASP A 54 -6.24 9.83 7.67
CA ASP A 54 -6.64 10.25 9.02
C ASP A 54 -5.89 9.42 10.05
N ILE A 55 -4.94 10.07 10.74
CA ILE A 55 -4.06 9.39 11.67
C ILE A 55 -4.25 9.92 13.10
N ASP A 56 -4.37 8.98 14.04
CA ASP A 56 -4.48 9.29 15.47
C ASP A 56 -3.10 9.54 16.09
N ASP A 57 -2.06 8.87 15.59
CA ASP A 57 -0.70 8.93 16.13
C ASP A 57 0.24 9.69 15.18
N PRO A 58 0.79 10.86 15.57
CA PRO A 58 1.73 11.61 14.74
C PRO A 58 3.00 10.84 14.38
N LEU A 59 3.35 9.76 15.10
CA LEU A 59 4.50 8.92 14.77
C LEU A 59 4.32 8.14 13.46
N VAL A 60 3.10 8.04 12.92
CA VAL A 60 2.82 7.34 11.66
C VAL A 60 3.02 8.22 10.42
N ILE A 61 3.16 9.54 10.59
CA ILE A 61 3.40 10.49 9.48
C ILE A 61 4.47 10.01 8.47
N PRO A 62 5.65 9.52 8.89
CA PRO A 62 6.67 9.03 7.96
C PRO A 62 6.18 7.89 7.06
N SER A 63 5.40 6.94 7.60
CA SER A 63 4.82 5.83 6.83
C SER A 63 3.77 6.34 5.84
N VAL A 64 2.92 7.30 6.22
CA VAL A 64 1.98 7.93 5.28
C VAL A 64 2.72 8.56 4.10
N PHE A 65 3.79 9.32 4.37
CA PHE A 65 4.61 9.91 3.31
C PHE A 65 5.33 8.86 2.46
N GLY A 66 5.86 7.80 3.06
CA GLY A 66 6.49 6.69 2.35
C GLY A 66 5.50 5.99 1.40
N ASN A 67 4.27 5.78 1.86
CA ASN A 67 3.21 5.18 1.04
C ASN A 67 2.75 6.11 -0.10
N LEU A 68 2.57 7.40 0.16
CA LEU A 68 2.27 8.39 -0.89
C LEU A 68 3.40 8.48 -1.91
N ALA A 69 4.67 8.45 -1.48
CA ALA A 69 5.82 8.42 -2.37
C ALA A 69 5.81 7.14 -3.23
N ALA A 70 5.51 5.99 -2.63
CA ALA A 70 5.42 4.72 -3.35
C ALA A 70 4.24 4.66 -4.34
N GLN A 71 3.15 5.42 -4.14
CA GLN A 71 2.09 5.58 -5.15
C GLN A 71 2.56 6.35 -6.40
N THR A 72 3.58 7.21 -6.25
CA THR A 72 4.19 7.93 -7.38
C THR A 72 5.34 7.15 -8.04
N GLY A 73 5.81 6.08 -7.38
CA GLY A 73 6.82 5.16 -7.89
C GLY A 73 6.21 4.01 -8.69
N GLN A 74 7.07 3.11 -9.17
CA GLN A 74 6.62 1.80 -9.67
C GLN A 74 6.20 0.91 -8.49
N GLU A 75 5.35 -0.08 -8.75
CA GLU A 75 5.04 -1.13 -7.77
C GLU A 75 6.33 -1.84 -7.36
N LYS A 76 6.47 -2.15 -6.06
CA LYS A 76 7.58 -2.94 -5.55
C LYS A 76 7.34 -4.40 -5.91
N ILE A 77 8.15 -4.93 -6.81
CA ILE A 77 8.14 -6.36 -7.12
C ILE A 77 8.78 -7.10 -5.94
N ILE A 78 7.99 -7.93 -5.27
CA ILE A 78 8.43 -8.75 -4.13
C ILE A 78 9.17 -9.99 -4.64
N ILE A 79 8.56 -10.69 -5.60
CA ILE A 79 9.08 -11.89 -6.25
C ILE A 79 8.62 -11.93 -7.70
N GLU A 80 9.45 -12.48 -8.59
CA GLU A 80 9.14 -12.70 -10.00
C GLU A 80 9.74 -14.05 -10.43
N GLY A 81 8.97 -14.86 -11.17
CA GLY A 81 9.41 -16.20 -11.58
C GLY A 81 8.30 -16.99 -12.25
N SER A 82 8.49 -18.31 -12.33
CA SER A 82 7.37 -19.19 -12.69
C SER A 82 6.34 -19.21 -11.56
N LEU A 83 5.08 -19.53 -11.86
CA LEU A 83 4.07 -19.65 -10.81
C LEU A 83 4.47 -20.69 -9.75
N ALA A 84 5.14 -21.77 -10.16
CA ALA A 84 5.62 -22.78 -9.22
C ALA A 84 6.64 -22.18 -8.24
N ASP A 85 7.66 -21.47 -8.75
CA ASP A 85 8.68 -20.85 -7.89
C ASP A 85 8.08 -19.78 -6.96
N VAL A 86 7.11 -19.00 -7.45
CA VAL A 86 6.41 -17.99 -6.63
C VAL A 86 5.58 -18.63 -5.53
N LEU A 87 4.84 -19.71 -5.84
CA LEU A 87 4.04 -20.42 -4.84
C LEU A 87 4.93 -21.13 -3.81
N ASP A 88 6.03 -21.75 -4.24
CA ASP A 88 7.02 -22.39 -3.36
C ASP A 88 7.60 -21.38 -2.36
N GLU A 89 7.88 -20.14 -2.77
CA GLU A 89 8.33 -19.10 -1.87
C GLU A 89 7.22 -18.65 -0.89
N LEU A 90 6.00 -18.45 -1.39
CA LEU A 90 4.86 -18.02 -0.58
C LEU A 90 4.48 -19.04 0.51
N GLU A 91 4.67 -20.34 0.26
CA GLU A 91 4.40 -21.41 1.23
C GLU A 91 5.60 -21.72 2.15
N SER A 92 6.76 -21.12 1.90
CA SER A 92 7.96 -21.37 2.68
C SER A 92 7.87 -20.76 4.08
N GLY A 93 8.09 -21.58 5.11
CA GLY A 93 8.13 -21.12 6.50
C GLY A 93 6.83 -20.45 6.95
N ASP A 94 6.93 -19.22 7.45
CA ASP A 94 5.79 -18.39 7.88
C ASP A 94 5.25 -17.49 6.75
N GLY A 95 5.72 -17.68 5.51
CA GLY A 95 5.44 -16.85 4.35
C GLY A 95 6.38 -15.65 4.23
N ILE A 96 6.03 -14.71 3.33
CA ILE A 96 6.85 -13.53 3.06
C ILE A 96 6.46 -12.38 4.01
N PRO A 97 7.39 -11.89 4.85
CA PRO A 97 7.13 -10.73 5.71
C PRO A 97 6.96 -9.47 4.87
N LEU A 98 5.76 -8.90 4.88
CA LEU A 98 5.47 -7.64 4.19
C LEU A 98 5.82 -6.43 5.04
N ASP A 99 6.22 -5.34 4.39
CA ASP A 99 6.60 -4.07 5.00
C ASP A 99 5.50 -3.00 4.82
N GLY A 100 5.09 -2.40 5.93
CA GLY A 100 4.09 -1.33 5.99
C GLY A 100 4.56 -0.02 5.35
N ASN A 101 5.85 0.13 5.07
CA ASN A 101 6.43 1.31 4.45
C ASN A 101 7.41 0.94 3.33
N ARG A 102 6.90 0.81 2.11
CA ARG A 102 7.69 0.42 0.92
C ARG A 102 8.88 1.33 0.58
N ALA A 103 9.06 2.46 1.26
CA ALA A 103 10.19 3.35 1.11
C ALA A 103 11.40 2.99 2.01
N THR A 104 11.25 2.04 2.93
CA THR A 104 12.37 1.52 3.73
C THR A 104 13.34 0.73 2.84
N PRO A 105 14.59 0.48 3.29
CA PRO A 105 15.51 -0.39 2.58
C PRO A 105 15.23 -1.88 2.76
N TYR A 106 14.15 -2.28 3.44
CA TYR A 106 13.84 -3.68 3.75
C TYR A 106 13.62 -4.52 2.48
N GLY A 107 14.29 -5.67 2.39
CA GLY A 107 14.10 -6.66 1.34
C GLY A 107 13.32 -7.86 1.84
N GLU A 108 12.09 -8.05 1.35
CA GLU A 108 11.14 -9.08 1.80
C GLU A 108 11.66 -10.53 1.70
N LEU A 109 12.62 -10.79 0.79
CA LEU A 109 13.24 -12.10 0.60
C LEU A 109 14.68 -12.19 1.13
N ALA A 110 15.29 -11.06 1.49
CA ALA A 110 16.71 -10.98 1.81
C ALA A 110 16.95 -10.75 3.30
N ASP A 111 16.06 -10.02 3.95
CA ASP A 111 16.18 -9.59 5.32
C ASP A 111 15.24 -10.42 6.23
N PRO A 112 15.60 -10.60 7.51
CA PRO A 112 14.78 -11.37 8.44
C PRO A 112 13.42 -10.69 8.72
N ALA A 113 12.44 -11.45 9.17
CA ALA A 113 11.08 -10.93 9.41
C ALA A 113 11.01 -9.91 10.56
N ASP A 114 11.99 -9.91 11.46
CA ASP A 114 12.15 -9.00 12.62
C ASP A 114 13.20 -7.89 12.38
N ASP A 115 13.56 -7.61 11.13
CA ASP A 115 14.52 -6.56 10.78
C ASP A 115 14.06 -5.16 11.23
N GLU A 116 15.01 -4.34 11.73
CA GLU A 116 14.71 -2.99 12.21
C GLU A 116 14.23 -2.03 11.13
N ASN A 117 14.48 -2.34 9.85
CA ASN A 117 14.03 -1.55 8.72
C ASN A 117 12.61 -1.90 8.28
N ARG A 118 12.02 -2.97 8.79
CA ARG A 118 10.65 -3.36 8.47
C ARG A 118 9.66 -2.59 9.34
N ASP A 119 8.79 -1.80 8.72
CA ASP A 119 7.75 -1.08 9.46
C ASP A 119 6.47 -1.93 9.57
N PRO A 120 5.74 -1.87 10.69
CA PRO A 120 4.42 -2.47 10.78
C PRO A 120 3.40 -1.73 9.92
N PHE A 121 2.37 -2.45 9.45
CA PHE A 121 1.20 -1.82 8.83
C PHE A 121 0.42 -1.03 9.88
N ALA A 122 0.37 0.29 9.71
CA ALA A 122 -0.41 1.14 10.59
C ALA A 122 -1.91 1.01 10.29
N GLY A 123 -2.74 0.94 11.34
CA GLY A 123 -4.19 0.73 11.23
C GLY A 123 -4.97 2.01 10.92
N ASP A 124 -4.33 3.06 10.44
CA ASP A 124 -4.81 4.45 10.41
C ASP A 124 -5.06 4.98 8.99
N GLY A 125 -5.63 4.13 8.13
CA GLY A 125 -6.32 4.59 6.92
C GLY A 125 -5.50 4.60 5.64
N VAL A 126 -4.23 4.17 5.65
CA VAL A 126 -3.50 3.91 4.40
C VAL A 126 -3.93 2.58 3.80
N MET A 127 -4.35 2.60 2.54
CA MET A 127 -4.72 1.40 1.80
C MET A 127 -3.47 0.75 1.17
N HIS A 128 -3.28 -0.54 1.42
CA HIS A 128 -2.22 -1.35 0.82
C HIS A 128 -2.81 -2.38 -0.13
N CYS A 129 -2.30 -2.42 -1.36
CA CYS A 129 -2.66 -3.43 -2.35
C CYS A 129 -1.53 -4.45 -2.48
N VAL A 130 -1.90 -5.73 -2.51
CA VAL A 130 -1.03 -6.82 -2.94
C VAL A 130 -1.62 -7.37 -4.24
N ALA A 131 -0.77 -7.49 -5.26
CA ALA A 131 -1.16 -7.98 -6.58
C ALA A 131 -0.35 -9.22 -6.94
N LEU A 132 -0.99 -10.13 -7.67
CA LEU A 132 -0.35 -11.27 -8.33
C LEU A 132 -0.70 -11.18 -9.81
N GLU A 133 0.31 -11.00 -10.64
CA GLU A 133 0.19 -11.08 -12.10
C GLU A 133 0.70 -12.44 -12.57
N TRP A 134 -0.11 -13.12 -13.39
CA TRP A 134 0.26 -14.39 -13.99
C TRP A 134 -0.19 -14.43 -15.43
N GLU A 135 0.70 -14.86 -16.33
CA GLU A 135 0.38 -15.13 -17.71
C GLU A 135 0.72 -16.56 -18.12
N LEU A 136 -0.12 -17.12 -18.99
CA LEU A 136 0.17 -18.38 -19.66
C LEU A 136 0.94 -18.08 -20.96
N PRO A 137 2.16 -18.61 -21.17
CA PRO A 137 2.93 -18.33 -22.37
C PRO A 137 2.19 -18.71 -23.65
N ILE A 138 2.13 -17.80 -24.63
CA ILE A 138 1.38 -18.01 -25.90
C ILE A 138 1.88 -19.27 -26.65
N GLY A 139 3.14 -19.66 -26.46
CA GLY A 139 3.76 -20.81 -27.11
C GLY A 139 3.15 -22.17 -26.74
N VAL A 140 2.34 -22.27 -25.69
CA VAL A 140 1.71 -23.55 -25.29
C VAL A 140 0.58 -23.99 -26.22
N GLY A 141 0.05 -23.10 -27.07
CA GLY A 141 -0.98 -23.43 -28.05
C GLY A 141 -2.23 -24.06 -27.42
N ASN A 142 -2.70 -25.18 -27.99
CA ASN A 142 -3.91 -25.88 -27.55
C ASN A 142 -3.62 -27.01 -26.53
N GLU A 143 -2.39 -27.12 -26.04
CA GLU A 143 -1.97 -28.26 -25.20
C GLU A 143 -2.69 -28.31 -23.85
N VAL A 144 -3.11 -27.16 -23.31
CA VAL A 144 -3.73 -27.04 -21.99
C VAL A 144 -5.25 -26.78 -22.05
N GLN A 145 -5.90 -27.11 -23.18
CA GLN A 145 -7.34 -26.94 -23.32
C GLN A 145 -8.12 -27.84 -22.36
N GLY A 146 -8.82 -27.24 -21.41
CA GLY A 146 -9.63 -27.94 -20.41
C GLY A 146 -8.90 -28.20 -19.09
N ASP A 147 -7.62 -27.82 -18.99
CA ASP A 147 -6.90 -27.84 -17.73
C ASP A 147 -7.41 -26.71 -16.81
N ALA A 148 -7.29 -26.96 -15.50
CA ALA A 148 -7.60 -25.99 -14.47
C ALA A 148 -6.42 -25.89 -13.51
N LEU A 149 -6.16 -24.68 -13.06
CA LEU A 149 -5.16 -24.35 -12.06
C LEU A 149 -5.87 -23.60 -10.93
N GLY A 150 -5.58 -23.98 -9.70
CA GLY A 150 -6.09 -23.33 -8.51
C GLY A 150 -5.01 -23.28 -7.44
N PHE A 151 -4.94 -22.16 -6.75
CA PHE A 151 -4.10 -21.92 -5.59
C PHE A 151 -4.85 -20.95 -4.67
N ASP A 152 -4.51 -20.98 -3.40
CA ASP A 152 -5.05 -20.08 -2.39
C ASP A 152 -3.94 -19.13 -1.92
N LEU A 153 -4.30 -17.88 -1.64
CA LEU A 153 -3.40 -16.91 -1.01
C LEU A 153 -3.90 -16.62 0.40
N GLY A 154 -3.03 -16.84 1.39
CA GLY A 154 -3.29 -16.56 2.80
C GLY A 154 -2.58 -15.29 3.25
N PHE A 155 -3.23 -14.53 4.12
CA PHE A 155 -2.60 -13.41 4.82
C PHE A 155 -2.62 -13.71 6.32
N TYR A 156 -1.44 -13.70 6.93
CA TYR A 156 -1.28 -13.73 8.37
C TYR A 156 -0.98 -12.32 8.87
N THR A 157 -1.63 -11.93 9.96
CA THR A 157 -1.41 -10.63 10.59
C THR A 157 -1.35 -10.82 12.10
N GLU A 158 -0.40 -10.15 12.73
CA GLU A 158 -0.31 -10.05 14.18
C GLU A 158 -0.16 -8.60 14.63
N GLN A 159 -0.52 -8.34 15.88
CA GLN A 159 -0.34 -7.01 16.46
C GLN A 159 1.16 -6.75 16.69
N ALA A 160 1.71 -5.69 16.09
CA ALA A 160 3.12 -5.32 16.27
C ALA A 160 3.49 -4.94 17.72
N ARG A 161 2.55 -4.37 18.49
CA ARG A 161 2.81 -4.08 19.91
C ARG A 161 2.94 -5.40 20.69
N HIS A 162 4.16 -5.69 21.13
CA HIS A 162 4.59 -6.89 21.88
C HIS A 162 4.94 -8.14 21.05
N ASN A 163 4.92 -8.07 19.72
CA ASN A 163 5.48 -9.10 18.85
C ASN A 163 6.60 -8.47 18.02
N ASP A 164 7.62 -9.26 17.69
CA ASP A 164 8.77 -8.83 16.89
C ASP A 164 8.54 -9.01 15.38
N GLY A 165 7.40 -9.58 14.99
CA GLY A 165 7.08 -9.80 13.57
C GLY A 165 7.71 -11.07 13.00
N ALA A 166 8.37 -11.90 13.81
CA ALA A 166 9.04 -13.12 13.38
C ALA A 166 8.08 -14.27 12.99
N GLY A 167 6.77 -14.05 13.07
CA GLY A 167 5.75 -15.01 12.66
C GLY A 167 5.23 -15.90 13.79
N VAL A 168 4.38 -16.86 13.43
CA VAL A 168 3.81 -17.81 14.39
C VAL A 168 4.89 -18.81 14.76
N GLN A 169 5.76 -18.47 15.71
CA GLN A 169 6.61 -19.47 16.33
C GLN A 169 5.69 -20.58 16.88
N SER A 170 5.73 -21.75 16.26
CA SER A 170 5.14 -22.96 16.83
C SER A 170 5.78 -23.14 18.22
N ALA A 171 4.98 -22.90 19.26
CA ALA A 171 5.38 -23.07 20.65
C ALA A 171 5.87 -24.50 20.95
#